data_AF-J9G3U4-F1
#
_entry.id   AF-J9G3U4-F1
#
_cell.length_a   1.000
_cell.length_b   1.000
_cell.length_c   1.000
_cell.angle_alpha   90.00
_cell.angle_beta   90.00
_cell.angle_gamma   90.00
#
_symmetry.space_group_name_H-M   'P 1'
#
loop_
_entity.id
_entity.type
_entity.pdbx_description
1 polymer ?
#
loop_
_entity_poly.entity_id
_entity_poly.type
_entity_poly.pdbx_seq_one_letter_code
_entity_poly.pdbx_strand_id
1 'polypeptide(L)' 'MDNKVIVGIGEVLWDCLPEGKKAGGAPANFAYHISQLGYKAYIVSAVGNDSDGDEIVRFLMISN' A
#
# COMPACT_ATOMS: atom_id res chain seq x y z
N MET A 1 -14.32 16.09 -15.59
CA MET A 1 -13.89 15.02 -14.66
C MET A 1 -12.65 15.52 -13.96
N ASP A 2 -12.62 15.48 -12.63
CA ASP A 2 -11.50 15.98 -11.84
C ASP A 2 -10.31 15.02 -12.03
N ASN A 3 -9.28 15.44 -12.76
CA ASN A 3 -8.12 14.61 -13.15
C ASN A 3 -7.06 14.53 -12.05
N LYS A 4 -7.47 14.69 -10.78
CA LYS A 4 -6.51 14.73 -9.66
C LYS A 4 -6.06 13.32 -9.34
N VAL A 5 -4.75 13.14 -9.43
CA VAL A 5 -4.07 11.94 -8.96
C VAL A 5 -3.62 12.21 -7.53
N ILE A 6 -3.98 11.31 -6.61
CA ILE A 6 -3.60 11.40 -5.21
C ILE A 6 -2.55 10.32 -4.94
N VAL A 7 -1.45 10.67 -4.27
CA VAL A 7 -0.33 9.76 -4.07
C VAL A 7 0.05 9.71 -2.60
N GLY A 8 0.07 8.51 -2.03
CA GLY A 8 0.77 8.22 -0.79
C GLY A 8 2.21 7.83 -1.11
N ILE A 9 3.18 8.65 -0.70
CA ILE A 9 4.60 8.38 -0.93
C ILE A 9 5.27 8.09 0.41
N GLY A 10 5.96 6.96 0.52
CA GLY A 10 6.75 6.63 1.71
C GLY A 10 6.82 5.13 1.92
N GLU A 11 6.78 4.71 3.18
CA GLU A 11 6.98 3.32 3.57
C GLU A 11 5.80 2.40 3.24
N VAL A 12 6.14 1.16 2.93
CA VAL A 12 5.28 -0.01 3.02
C VAL A 12 6.09 -1.07 3.75
N LEU A 13 5.49 -1.75 4.72
CA LEU A 13 6.20 -2.69 5.57
C LEU A 13 5.29 -3.80 6.08
N TRP A 14 5.90 -4.82 6.64
CA TRP A 14 5.19 -5.87 7.35
C TRP A 14 5.20 -5.58 8.85
N ASP A 15 4.01 -5.40 9.42
CA ASP A 15 3.80 -5.40 10.86
C ASP A 15 3.78 -6.85 11.36
N CYS A 16 4.84 -7.22 12.09
CA CYS A 16 4.99 -8.56 12.67
C CYS A 16 4.27 -8.64 14.03
N LEU A 17 2.97 -8.90 14.00
CA LEU A 17 2.13 -9.03 15.20
C LEU A 17 2.14 -10.47 15.74
N PRO A 18 1.75 -10.71 17.00
CA PRO A 18 1.67 -12.06 17.58
C PRO A 18 0.77 -13.02 16.79
N GLU A 19 -0.29 -12.50 16.16
CA GLU A 19 -1.24 -13.29 15.36
C GLU A 19 -0.75 -13.55 13.92
N GLY A 20 0.38 -12.96 13.54
CA GLY A 20 0.96 -13.09 12.21
C GLY A 20 1.25 -11.75 11.55
N LYS A 21 1.82 -11.85 10.35
CA LYS A 21 2.28 -10.73 9.55
C LYS A 21 1.09 -9.97 8.92
N LYS A 22 1.05 -8.65 9.02
CA LYS A 22 0.04 -7.78 8.38
C LYS A 22 0.70 -6.67 7.60
N ALA A 23 0.17 -6.33 6.42
CA ALA A 23 0.70 -5.23 5.63
C ALA A 23 0.38 -3.90 6.32
N GLY A 24 1.40 -3.04 6.43
CA GLY A 24 1.33 -1.74 7.08
C GLY A 24 2.02 -0.65 6.26
N GLY A 25 2.00 0.58 6.80
CA GLY A 25 2.55 1.78 6.18
C GLY A 25 1.49 2.88 6.04
N ALA A 26 1.76 4.06 6.62
CA ALA A 26 0.81 5.17 6.58
C ALA A 26 0.50 5.66 5.14
N PRO A 27 1.48 5.75 4.23
CA PRO A 27 1.23 6.11 2.83
C PRO A 27 0.33 5.10 2.10
N ALA A 28 0.54 3.81 2.35
CA ALA A 28 -0.29 2.74 1.77
C ALA A 28 -1.74 2.82 2.26
N ASN A 29 -1.92 2.98 3.57
CA ASN A 29 -3.24 3.13 4.20
C ASN A 29 -3.98 4.37 3.69
N PHE A 30 -3.27 5.49 3.54
CA PHE A 30 -3.85 6.71 2.97
C PHE A 30 -4.36 6.49 1.54
N ALA A 31 -3.51 5.94 0.66
CA ALA A 31 -3.90 5.70 -0.73
C ALA A 31 -5.09 4.73 -0.85
N TYR A 32 -5.11 3.68 -0.01
CA TYR A 32 -6.23 2.74 0.08
C TYR A 32 -7.54 3.45 0.48
N HIS A 33 -7.54 4.27 1.54
CA HIS A 33 -8.77 4.97 1.92
C HIS A 33 -9.23 5.97 0.87
N ILE A 34 -8.31 6.63 0.16
CA ILE A 34 -8.66 7.51 -0.95
C ILE A 34 -9.28 6.73 -2.12
N SER A 35 -8.78 5.53 -2.44
CA SER A 35 -9.39 4.69 -3.48
C SER A 35 -10.79 4.21 -3.10
N GLN A 36 -11.01 3.86 -1.82
CA GLN A 36 -12.34 3.53 -1.28
C GLN A 36 -13.33 4.70 -1.36
N LEU A 37 -12.85 5.94 -1.37
CA LEU A 37 -13.66 7.15 -1.57
C LEU A 37 -13.94 7.47 -3.05
N GLY A 38 -13.53 6.60 -3.98
CA GLY A 38 -13.80 6.72 -5.42
C GLY A 38 -12.79 7.57 -6.18
N TYR A 39 -11.67 7.95 -5.56
CA TYR A 39 -10.62 8.73 -6.22
C TYR A 39 -9.52 7.83 -6.78
N LYS A 40 -8.83 8.32 -7.81
CA LYS A 40 -7.65 7.65 -8.37
C LYS A 40 -6.44 7.89 -7.45
N ALA A 41 -6.06 6.87 -6.70
CA ALA A 41 -4.93 6.90 -5.77
C ALA A 41 -3.81 5.94 -6.16
N TYR A 42 -2.58 6.29 -5.79
CA TYR A 42 -1.40 5.43 -5.97
C TYR A 42 -0.54 5.40 -4.71
N ILE A 43 0.17 4.30 -4.54
CA ILE A 43 1.24 4.16 -3.58
C ILE A 43 2.56 4.25 -4.34
N VAL A 44 3.47 5.09 -3.88
CA VAL A 44 4.87 5.10 -4.34
C VAL A 44 5.74 4.74 -3.15
N SER A 45 6.37 3.57 -3.23
CA SER A 45 7.22 3.03 -2.18
C SER A 45 8.40 2.27 -2.77
N ALA A 46 9.23 1.68 -1.92
CA ALA A 46 10.28 0.76 -2.27
C ALA A 46 10.19 -0.47 -1.37
N VAL A 47 10.48 -1.63 -1.94
CA VAL A 47 10.51 -2.91 -1.23
C VAL A 47 11.87 -3.57 -1.40
N GLY A 48 12.23 -4.47 -0.48
CA GLY A 48 13.39 -5.34 -0.64
C GLY A 48 13.24 -6.27 -1.84
N ASN A 49 14.37 -6.67 -2.43
CA ASN A 49 14.40 -7.72 -3.45
C ASN A 49 14.48 -9.08 -2.78
N ASP A 50 13.41 -9.43 -2.06
CA ASP A 50 13.29 -10.63 -1.25
C ASP A 50 11.83 -11.12 -1.21
N SER A 51 11.59 -12.25 -0.56
CA SER A 51 10.27 -12.86 -0.48
C SER A 51 9.24 -11.97 0.21
N ASP A 52 9.65 -11.18 1.20
CA ASP A 52 8.74 -10.29 1.92
C ASP A 52 8.33 -9.11 1.03
N GLY A 53 9.25 -8.59 0.22
CA GLY A 53 8.98 -7.58 -0.81
C GLY A 53 8.04 -8.09 -1.91
N ASP A 54 8.28 -9.30 -2.41
CA ASP A 54 7.39 -9.92 -3.42
C ASP A 54 5.98 -10.15 -2.87
N GLU A 55 5.88 -10.60 -1.61
CA GLU A 55 4.61 -10.86 -0.96
C GLU A 55 3.80 -9.58 -0.73
N ILE A 56 4.44 -8.49 -0.27
CA ILE A 56 3.71 -7.25 0.04
C ILE A 56 3.20 -6.57 -1.23
N VAL A 57 3.96 -6.63 -2.33
CA VAL A 57 3.51 -6.17 -3.65
C VAL A 57 2.28 -6.97 -4.11
N ARG A 58 2.32 -8.29 -3.96
CA ARG A 58 1.19 -9.15 -4.32
C ARG A 58 -0.05 -8.85 -3.49
N PHE A 59 0.11 -8.64 -2.18
CA PHE A 59 -0.98 -8.27 -1.29
C PHE A 59 -1.65 -6.97 -1.73
N LEU A 60 -0.87 -5.91 -1.97
CA LEU A 60 -1.40 -4.59 -2.36
C LEU A 60 -2.04 -4.56 -3.74
N MET A 61 -1.61 -5.43 -4.67
CA MET A 61 -2.20 -5.52 -6.01
C MET A 61 -3.55 -6.25 -6.02
N ILE A 62 -3.80 -7.15 -5.08
CA ILE A 62 -5.08 -7.91 -4.97
C ILE A 62 -6.15 -7.06 -4.26
N SER A 63 -5.75 -6.08 -3.44
CA SER A 63 -6.66 -5.26 -2.62
C SER A 63 -7.19 -4.00 -3.31
N ASN A 64 -6.96 -3.79 -4.61
CA ASN A 64 -7.53 -2.68 -5.40
C ASN A 64 -8.65 -3.13 -6.33
#